data_AF-A0A7K7MT93-F1
#
_entry.id   AF-A0A7K7MT93-F1
#
_cell.length_a   1.000
_cell.length_b   1.000
_cell.length_c   1.000
_cell.angle_alpha   90.00
_cell.angle_beta   90.00
_cell.angle_gamma   90.00
#
_symmetry.space_group_name_H-M   'P 1'
#
loop_
_entity.id
_entity.type
_entity.pdbx_description
1 polymer ?
#
loop_
_entity_poly.entity_id
_entity_poly.type
_entity_poly.pdbx_seq_one_letter_code
_entity_poly.pdbx_strand_id
1 'polypeptide(L)' 'PQHKCGNKSCPKDHFAFKITSGAANVVGPSICFDDMVLMSSMKNNIGRGLNIALVNGTSGQLLKTDSFDMYSG' A
#
# COMPACT_ATOMS: atom_id res chain seq x y z
N PRO A 1 -7.75 -20.81 -4.98
CA PRO A 1 -8.39 -19.50 -5.21
C PRO A 1 -7.47 -18.37 -4.74
N GLN A 2 -7.21 -17.37 -5.59
CA GLN A 2 -6.42 -16.21 -5.18
C GLN A 2 -7.34 -15.26 -4.40
N HIS A 3 -7.00 -14.97 -3.14
CA HIS A 3 -7.76 -14.03 -2.31
C HIS A 3 -7.17 -12.62 -2.41
N LYS A 4 -7.96 -11.61 -2.02
CA LYS A 4 -7.60 -10.19 -2.13
C LYS A 4 -6.22 -9.89 -1.54
N CYS A 5 -5.37 -9.20 -2.29
CA CYS A 5 -3.99 -8.88 -1.92
C CYS A 5 -3.10 -10.10 -1.58
N GLY A 6 -3.50 -11.32 -1.98
CA GLY A 6 -2.77 -12.55 -1.70
C GLY A 6 -2.85 -13.03 -0.24
N ASN A 7 -3.84 -12.58 0.53
CA ASN A 7 -4.04 -12.98 1.93
C ASN A 7 -4.89 -14.25 2.08
N LYS A 8 -5.19 -14.66 3.32
CA LYS A 8 -6.34 -15.55 3.60
C LYS A 8 -7.64 -14.75 3.47
N SER A 9 -8.78 -15.43 3.27
CA SER A 9 -10.09 -14.76 3.23
C SER A 9 -10.34 -13.96 4.51
N CYS A 10 -10.65 -12.67 4.37
CA CYS A 10 -11.09 -11.84 5.49
C CYS A 10 -12.55 -12.17 5.86
N PRO A 11 -12.95 -11.96 7.13
CA PRO A 11 -14.36 -11.99 7.54
C PRO A 11 -15.20 -10.95 6.79
N LYS A 12 -16.53 -11.04 6.93
CA LYS A 12 -17.43 -9.97 6.47
C LYS A 12 -17.07 -8.66 7.17
N ASP A 13 -17.30 -7.55 6.46
CA ASP A 13 -17.07 -6.18 6.95
C ASP A 13 -15.62 -5.88 7.36
N HIS A 14 -14.64 -6.60 6.77
CA HIS A 14 -13.22 -6.35 6.93
C HIS A 14 -12.55 -6.12 5.57
N PHE A 15 -11.59 -5.20 5.53
CA PHE A 15 -10.75 -4.98 4.35
C PHE A 15 -9.47 -5.81 4.44
N ALA A 16 -9.10 -6.44 3.31
CA ALA A 16 -7.80 -7.08 3.19
C ALA A 16 -6.73 -6.04 2.88
N PHE A 17 -5.55 -6.13 3.49
CA PHE A 17 -4.41 -5.30 3.09
C PHE A 17 -3.10 -6.08 3.19
N LYS A 18 -2.13 -5.69 2.37
CA LYS A 18 -0.77 -6.20 2.41
C LYS A 18 0.19 -5.04 2.19
N ILE A 19 1.07 -4.83 3.17
CA ILE A 19 2.11 -3.81 3.13
C ILE A 19 3.45 -4.52 3.11
N THR A 20 4.29 -4.17 2.14
CA THR A 20 5.64 -4.70 2.01
C THR A 20 6.61 -3.53 1.95
N SER A 21 7.63 -3.52 2.81
CA SER A 21 8.69 -2.52 2.76
C SER A 21 9.54 -2.67 1.49
N GLY A 22 10.31 -1.64 1.16
CA GLY A 22 11.34 -1.78 0.13
C GLY A 22 12.49 -2.69 0.58
N ALA A 23 13.34 -3.07 -0.37
CA ALA A 23 14.60 -3.75 -0.13
C ALA A 23 15.77 -2.84 -0.57
N ALA A 24 16.54 -2.39 0.42
CA ALA A 24 17.57 -1.37 0.25
C ALA A 24 17.02 -0.15 -0.51
N ASN A 25 17.68 0.27 -1.59
CA ASN A 25 17.28 1.35 -2.48
C ASN A 25 16.92 0.88 -3.90
N VAL A 26 16.83 -0.44 -4.12
CA VAL A 26 16.64 -1.03 -5.46
C VAL A 26 15.21 -1.51 -5.69
N VAL A 27 14.55 -2.03 -4.67
CA VAL A 27 13.15 -2.45 -4.73
C VAL A 27 12.35 -1.53 -3.83
N GLY A 28 11.41 -0.81 -4.43
CA GLY A 28 10.49 0.05 -3.71
C GLY A 28 9.41 -0.71 -2.91
N PRO A 29 8.78 -0.06 -1.92
CA PRO A 29 7.70 -0.67 -1.15
C PRO A 29 6.44 -0.92 -2.01
N SER A 30 5.53 -1.73 -1.49
CA SER A 30 4.19 -1.89 -2.05
C SER A 30 3.11 -1.88 -0.98
N ILE A 31 1.98 -1.25 -1.29
CA ILE A 31 0.78 -1.20 -0.46
C ILE A 31 -0.40 -1.66 -1.31
N CYS A 32 -0.99 -2.78 -0.94
CA CYS A 32 -2.24 -3.30 -1.50
C CYS A 32 -3.35 -3.18 -0.44
N PHE A 33 -4.51 -2.70 -0.86
CA PHE A 33 -5.70 -2.56 -0.02
C PHE A 33 -6.93 -2.99 -0.82
N ASP A 34 -7.68 -3.93 -0.27
CA ASP A 34 -8.88 -4.55 -0.86
C ASP A 34 -8.72 -4.96 -2.34
N ASP A 35 -7.62 -5.65 -2.63
CA ASP A 35 -7.19 -6.10 -3.97
C ASP A 35 -6.74 -5.00 -4.94
N MET A 36 -6.69 -3.75 -4.47
CA MET A 36 -6.18 -2.61 -5.22
C MET A 36 -4.75 -2.28 -4.76
N VAL A 37 -3.80 -2.28 -5.68
CA VAL A 37 -2.45 -1.77 -5.42
C VAL A 37 -2.52 -0.23 -5.38
N LEU A 38 -2.36 0.33 -4.20
CA LEU A 38 -2.40 1.78 -3.95
C LEU A 38 -1.05 2.43 -4.22
N MET A 39 0.03 1.82 -3.75
CA MET A 39 1.40 2.31 -3.94
C MET A 39 2.31 1.17 -4.38
N SER A 40 3.14 1.40 -5.40
CA SER A 40 4.18 0.45 -5.85
C SER A 40 5.16 1.09 -6.81
N SER A 41 6.31 0.45 -7.04
CA SER A 41 7.26 0.86 -8.09
C SER A 41 6.62 0.89 -9.48
N MET A 42 5.71 -0.06 -9.79
CA MET A 42 5.01 -0.10 -11.08
C MET A 42 4.05 1.08 -11.26
N LYS A 43 3.52 1.65 -10.17
CA LYS A 43 2.67 2.85 -10.20
C LYS A 43 3.47 4.15 -10.17
N ASN A 44 4.79 4.06 -9.99
CA ASN A 44 5.69 5.22 -9.93
C ASN A 44 5.24 6.30 -8.93
N ASN A 45 4.67 5.89 -7.78
CA ASN A 45 4.12 6.78 -6.76
C ASN A 45 4.68 6.49 -5.36
N ILE A 46 5.95 6.10 -5.31
CA ILE A 46 6.69 5.76 -4.10
C ILE A 46 8.03 6.51 -4.08
N GLY A 47 8.59 6.68 -2.89
CA GLY A 47 9.87 7.37 -2.70
C GLY A 47 10.71 6.77 -1.57
N ARG A 48 11.94 7.31 -1.42
CA ARG A 48 12.79 7.03 -0.24
C ARG A 48 12.08 7.53 1.02
N GLY A 49 12.27 6.82 2.14
CA GLY A 49 11.68 7.19 3.42
C GLY A 49 10.28 6.62 3.61
N LEU A 50 9.36 7.43 4.13
CA LEU A 50 8.02 7.01 4.51
C LEU A 50 7.04 7.14 3.35
N ASN A 51 6.28 6.08 3.09
CA ASN A 51 5.27 6.03 2.03
C ASN A 51 3.91 5.83 2.68
N ILE A 52 2.95 6.73 2.42
CA ILE A 52 1.67 6.79 3.13
C ILE A 52 0.51 6.73 2.14
N ALA A 53 -0.44 5.83 2.40
CA ALA A 53 -1.73 5.78 1.72
C ALA A 53 -2.86 6.03 2.73
N LEU A 54 -3.63 7.09 2.50
CA LEU A 54 -4.81 7.46 3.29
C LEU A 54 -6.06 6.91 2.61
N VAL A 55 -6.85 6.12 3.35
CA VAL A 55 -8.10 5.51 2.88
C VAL A 55 -9.26 5.88 3.80
N ASN A 56 -10.47 5.90 3.24
CA ASN A 56 -11.70 6.04 4.02
C ASN A 56 -12.00 4.72 4.73
N GLY A 57 -12.12 4.74 6.06
CA GLY A 57 -12.35 3.53 6.87
C GLY A 57 -13.73 2.89 6.73
N THR A 58 -14.71 3.61 6.17
CA THR A 58 -16.08 3.10 5.96
C THR A 58 -16.26 2.57 4.55
N SER A 59 -15.85 3.34 3.53
CA SER A 59 -16.03 2.95 2.12
C SER A 59 -14.85 2.18 1.53
N GLY A 60 -13.68 2.22 2.18
CA GLY A 60 -12.44 1.69 1.63
C GLY A 60 -11.84 2.53 0.50
N GLN A 61 -12.41 3.70 0.18
CA GLN A 61 -11.95 4.53 -0.93
C GLN A 61 -10.59 5.18 -0.63
N LEU A 62 -9.66 5.15 -1.60
CA LEU A 62 -8.41 5.89 -1.52
C LEU A 62 -8.66 7.40 -1.52
N LEU A 63 -8.11 8.10 -0.53
CA LEU A 63 -8.21 9.55 -0.39
C LEU A 63 -6.94 10.26 -0.85
N LYS A 64 -5.76 9.77 -0.44
CA LYS A 64 -4.47 10.36 -0.83
C LYS A 64 -3.33 9.35 -0.74
N THR A 65 -2.32 9.50 -1.58
CA THR A 65 -1.01 8.87 -1.41
C THR A 65 0.07 9.93 -1.39
N ASP A 66 1.11 9.75 -0.59
CA ASP A 66 2.26 10.64 -0.56
C ASP A 66 3.52 9.91 -0.09
N SER A 67 4.70 10.48 -0.39
CA SER A 67 5.98 9.93 0.03
C SER A 67 6.87 11.03 0.62
N PHE A 68 7.48 10.77 1.77
CA PHE A 68 8.28 11.71 2.52
C PHE A 68 9.70 11.18 2.67
N ASP A 69 10.67 11.92 2.13
CA ASP A 69 12.08 11.59 2.27
C ASP A 69 12.58 11.90 3.68
N MET A 70 12.89 10.86 4.45
CA MET A 70 13.35 10.99 5.83
C MET A 70 14.88 11.05 5.96
N TYR A 71 15.62 10.98 4.84
CA TYR A 71 17.08 11.07 4.86
C TYR A 71 17.58 12.51 4.67
N SER A 72 16.93 13.26 3.79
CA SER A 72 17.31 14.65 3.45
C SER A 72 16.08 15.56 3.29
N GLY A 73 15.05 15.30 4.10
CA GLY A 73 13.78 16.02 4.07
C GLY A 73 13.85 17.46 4.58
#